data_AF-A0A3D0SC87-F1
#
_entry.id   AF-A0A3D0SC87-F1
#
_cell.length_a   1.000
_cell.length_b   1.000
_cell.length_c   1.000
_cell.angle_alpha   90.00
_cell.angle_beta   90.00
_cell.angle_gamma   90.00
#
_symmetry.space_group_name_H-M   'P 1'
#
loop_
_entity.id
_entity.type
_entity.pdbx_description
1 polymer ?
#
loop_
_entity_poly.entity_id
_entity_poly.type
_entity_poly.pdbx_seq_one_letter_code
_entity_poly.pdbx_strand_id
1 'polypeptide(L)' 'DLDALDLLLVENVGNLVCPAEFDTGAHDRVMVYSLTEGEEKPLKYPVMFRACEVVLVNKVDL' A
#
# COMPACT_ATOMS: atom_id res chain seq x y z
N ASP A 1 -15.01 -20.42 4.78
CA ASP A 1 -15.88 -19.59 5.62
C ASP A 1 -14.99 -18.55 6.29
N LEU A 2 -15.23 -17.27 6.02
CA LEU A 2 -14.47 -16.15 6.60
C LEU A 2 -15.27 -15.48 7.74
N ASP A 3 -16.47 -15.98 8.04
CA ASP A 3 -17.43 -15.31 8.94
C ASP A 3 -16.96 -15.26 10.40
N ALA A 4 -15.93 -16.04 10.77
CA ALA A 4 -15.32 -16.03 12.09
C ALA A 4 -14.12 -15.08 12.24
N LEU A 5 -13.71 -14.37 11.18
CA LEU A 5 -12.57 -13.45 11.20
C LEU A 5 -13.04 -12.01 11.40
N ASP A 6 -12.49 -11.34 12.41
CA ASP A 6 -12.70 -9.90 12.60
C ASP A 6 -11.86 -9.04 11.63
N LEU A 7 -10.74 -9.57 11.14
CA LEU A 7 -9.80 -8.88 10.26
C LEU A 7 -9.06 -9.88 9.35
N LEU A 8 -8.94 -9.50 8.07
CA LEU A 8 -8.10 -10.19 7.09
C LEU A 8 -7.08 -9.20 6.52
N LEU A 9 -5.80 -9.52 6.65
CA LEU A 9 -4.71 -8.75 6.06
C LEU A 9 -4.22 -9.43 4.78
N VAL A 10 -4.14 -8.67 3.69
CA VAL A 10 -3.63 -9.14 2.40
C VAL A 10 -2.33 -8.40 2.08
N GLU A 11 -1.20 -9.09 2.15
CA GLU A 11 0.07 -8.56 1.68
C GLU A 11 0.19 -8.77 0.16
N ASN A 12 0.20 -7.68 -0.60
CA ASN A 12 0.29 -7.73 -2.05
C ASN A 12 1.75 -7.87 -2.51
N VAL A 13 1.96 -8.12 -3.81
CA VAL A 13 3.29 -8.14 -4.43
C VAL A 13 3.95 -6.77 -4.29
N GLY A 14 5.21 -6.74 -3.87
CA GLY A 14 6.00 -5.51 -3.68
C GLY A 14 6.29 -4.77 -5.00
N ASN A 15 5.32 -3.98 -5.46
CA ASN A 15 5.37 -3.22 -6.71
C ASN A 15 4.51 -1.95 -6.60
N LEU A 16 5.00 -0.80 -7.10
CA LEU A 16 4.32 0.50 -7.03
C LEU A 16 3.56 0.88 -8.31
N VAL A 17 3.40 -0.05 -9.25
CA VAL A 17 2.73 0.18 -10.54
C VAL A 17 1.53 -0.73 -10.68
N CYS A 18 1.75 -2.04 -10.81
CA CYS A 18 0.67 -2.97 -11.12
C CYS A 18 -0.43 -2.97 -10.04
N PRO A 19 -0.14 -3.07 -8.73
CA PRO A 19 -1.18 -3.17 -7.70
C PRO A 19 -2.16 -1.99 -7.63
N ALA A 20 -1.77 -0.82 -8.15
CA ALA A 20 -2.64 0.35 -8.14
C ALA A 20 -3.88 0.19 -9.03
N GLU A 21 -3.82 -0.70 -10.02
CA GLU A 21 -4.87 -0.89 -11.04
C GLU A 21 -5.76 -2.12 -10.78
N PHE A 22 -5.41 -2.97 -9.80
CA PHE A 22 -6.16 -4.20 -9.50
C PHE A 22 -6.89 -4.09 -8.16
N ASP A 23 -8.20 -4.27 -8.21
CA ASP A 23 -9.03 -4.40 -7.02
C ASP A 23 -8.93 -5.82 -6.44
N THR A 24 -8.59 -5.92 -5.17
CA THR A 24 -8.50 -7.18 -4.42
C THR A 24 -9.78 -7.49 -3.64
N GLY A 25 -10.76 -6.58 -3.64
CA GLY A 25 -11.96 -6.66 -2.80
C GLY A 25 -11.71 -6.32 -1.34
N ALA A 26 -10.56 -5.72 -1.01
CA ALA A 26 -10.28 -5.24 0.34
C ALA A 26 -11.12 -3.98 0.66
N HIS A 27 -11.60 -3.89 1.90
CA HIS A 27 -12.35 -2.71 2.37
C HIS A 27 -11.48 -1.45 2.40
N ASP A 28 -10.22 -1.59 2.81
CA ASP A 28 -9.22 -0.54 2.86
C ASP A 28 -7.90 -1.05 2.27
N ARG A 29 -7.17 -0.17 1.58
CA ARG A 29 -5.85 -0.40 1.00
C ARG A 29 -4.83 0.50 1.67
N VAL A 30 -3.86 -0.13 2.32
CA VAL A 30 -2.75 0.54 3.00
C VAL A 30 -1.47 0.29 2.21
N MET A 31 -0.74 1.37 1.91
CA MET A 31 0.59 1.27 1.31
C MET A 31 1.65 1.55 2.35
N VAL A 32 2.69 0.72 2.39
CA VAL A 32 3.90 0.98 3.17
C VAL A 32 4.96 1.59 2.25
N TYR A 33 5.46 2.77 2.61
CA TYR A 33 6.52 3.48 1.90
C TYR A 33 7.67 3.79 2.88
N SER A 34 8.88 3.31 2.60
CA SER A 34 10.03 3.53 3.48
C SER A 34 10.83 4.76 3.07
N LEU A 35 11.38 5.52 4.03
CA LEU A 35 12.26 6.67 3.73
C LEU A 35 13.46 6.28 2.84
N THR A 36 14.00 5.08 3.02
CA THR A 36 15.13 4.55 2.23
C THR A 36 14.83 4.36 0.74
N GLU A 37 13.56 4.46 0.32
CA GLU A 37 13.16 4.31 -1.09
C GLU A 37 13.29 5.60 -1.90
N GLY A 38 13.46 6.76 -1.25
CA GLY A 38 13.65 8.07 -1.88
C GLY A 38 12.38 8.93 -1.88
N GLU A 39 12.52 10.20 -1.48
CA GLU A 39 11.43 11.17 -1.32
C GLU A 39 10.67 11.50 -2.61
N GLU A 40 11.24 11.18 -3.77
CA GLU A 40 10.61 11.48 -5.05
C GLU A 40 9.57 10.44 -5.49
N LYS A 41 9.43 9.33 -4.75
CA LYS A 41 8.48 8.24 -5.05
C LYS A 41 7.02 8.68 -5.18
N PRO A 42 6.46 9.56 -4.33
CA PRO A 42 5.09 10.05 -4.50
C PRO A 42 4.88 10.77 -5.84
N LEU A 43 5.90 11.50 -6.32
CA LEU A 43 5.85 12.19 -7.60
C LEU A 43 6.03 11.22 -8.78
N LYS A 44 6.89 10.21 -8.64
CA LYS A 44 7.15 9.20 -9.68
C LYS A 44 6.01 8.18 -9.82
N TYR A 45 5.31 7.84 -8.75
CA TYR A 45 4.25 6.81 -8.72
C TYR A 45 2.91 7.38 -8.22
N PRO A 46 2.39 8.46 -8.80
CA PRO A 46 1.23 9.18 -8.25
C PRO A 46 -0.05 8.34 -8.24
N VAL A 47 -0.15 7.35 -9.13
CA VAL A 47 -1.31 6.45 -9.20
C VAL A 47 -1.37 5.57 -7.94
N MET A 48 -0.26 4.96 -7.53
CA MET A 48 -0.22 4.12 -6.34
C MET A 48 -0.52 4.92 -5.06
N PHE A 49 0.08 6.11 -4.91
CA PHE A 49 -0.14 6.98 -3.76
C PHE A 49 -1.57 7.53 -3.67
N ARG A 50 -2.31 7.57 -4.78
CA ARG A 50 -3.74 7.96 -4.82
C ARG A 50 -4.69 6.77 -4.68
N ALA A 51 -4.21 5.56 -4.97
CA ALA A 51 -5.02 4.35 -4.91
C ALA A 51 -5.19 3.82 -3.47
N CYS A 52 -4.27 4.13 -2.55
CA CYS A 52 -4.40 3.77 -1.14
C CYS A 52 -5.10 4.86 -0.32
N GLU A 53 -5.83 4.46 0.70
CA GLU A 53 -6.49 5.36 1.67
C GLU A 53 -5.49 5.83 2.75
N VAL A 54 -4.48 5.02 3.06
CA VAL A 54 -3.44 5.33 4.04
C VAL A 54 -2.05 5.00 3.49
N VAL A 55 -1.12 5.93 3.68
CA VAL A 55 0.31 5.72 3.46
C VAL A 55 1.03 5.64 4.80
N LEU A 56 1.59 4.46 5.11
CA LEU A 56 2.45 4.24 6.26
C LEU A 56 3.89 4.58 5.89
N VAL A 57 4.40 5.69 6.42
CA VAL A 57 5.81 6.08 6.27
C VAL A 57 6.64 5.27 7.25
N ASN A 58 7.47 4.36 6.73
CA ASN A 58 8.26 3.41 7.51
C ASN A 58 9.74 3.78 7.56
N LYS A 59 10.45 3.20 8.52
CA LYS A 59 11.90 3.38 8.75
C LYS A 59 12.26 4.85 8.96
N VAL A 60 11.47 5.55 9.78
CA VAL A 60 11.65 6.97 10.10
C VAL A 60 12.87 7.23 11.00
N ASP A 61 13.47 6.17 11.54
CA ASP A 61 14.70 6.17 12.31
C ASP A 61 15.98 6.19 11.46
N LEU A 62 15.86 5.93 10.15
CA LEU A 62 16.97 5.89 9.19
C LEU A 62 17.08 7.21 8.41
#